data_AF-A0A1J3E7T1-F1
#
_entry.id   AF-A0A1J3E7T1-F1
#
_cell.length_a   1.000
_cell.length_b   1.000
_cell.length_c   1.000
_cell.angle_alpha   90.00
_cell.angle_beta   90.00
_cell.angle_gamma   90.00
#
_symmetry.space_group_name_H-M   'P 1'
#
loop_
_entity.id
_entity.type
_entity.pdbx_description
1 polymer ?
#
loop_
_entity_poly.entity_id
_entity_poly.type
_entity_poly.pdbx_seq_one_letter_code
_entity_poly.pdbx_strand_id
1 'polypeptide(L)'
;KGFNFDDPRLMRGGWRNEPNPDLCKEFFRCLAICHTVLPEGDESPEKIVYQAASPDEAALVTAAKNFGFFFYRRTPTMVYVRESHTEQMGKIQDMSYEILNVLEFNSTRK
;
A
#
# COMPACT_ATOMS: atom_id res chain seq x y z
N LYS A 1 6.46 -8.79 -14.45
CA LYS A 1 5.07 -8.48 -14.06
C LYS A 1 5.09 -7.11 -13.42
N GLY A 2 4.66 -6.10 -14.15
CA GLY A 2 4.97 -4.70 -13.89
C GLY A 2 3.77 -3.94 -13.35
N PHE A 3 4.05 -2.96 -12.51
CA PHE A 3 3.14 -1.86 -12.24
C PHE A 3 2.86 -1.14 -13.57
N ASN A 4 1.63 -1.25 -14.06
CA ASN A 4 1.21 -0.73 -15.37
C ASN A 4 0.29 0.50 -15.18
N PHE A 5 0.77 1.45 -14.40
CA PHE A 5 0.09 2.72 -14.16
C PHE A 5 1.04 3.85 -14.55
N ASP A 6 0.58 4.72 -15.42
CA ASP A 6 1.33 5.87 -15.90
C ASP A 6 0.44 7.10 -15.88
N ASP A 7 0.62 7.94 -14.85
CA ASP A 7 0.02 9.27 -14.78
C ASP A 7 1.08 10.23 -14.20
N PRO A 8 1.63 11.15 -14.98
CA PRO A 8 2.68 12.06 -14.52
C PRO A 8 2.24 12.97 -13.37
N ARG A 9 0.92 13.16 -13.19
CA ARG A 9 0.37 13.95 -12.08
C ARG A 9 0.53 13.23 -10.74
N LEU A 10 0.47 11.90 -10.73
CA LEU A 10 0.48 11.10 -9.50
C LEU A 10 1.82 10.42 -9.26
N MET A 11 2.51 10.05 -10.34
CA MET A 11 3.75 9.29 -10.32
C MET A 11 4.91 10.08 -9.72
N ARG A 12 5.92 9.35 -9.21
CA ARG A 12 7.15 9.94 -8.65
C ARG A 12 6.90 10.97 -7.54
N GLY A 13 5.81 10.78 -6.79
CA GLY A 13 5.39 11.70 -5.74
C GLY A 13 4.65 12.94 -6.23
N GLY A 14 4.29 13.01 -7.52
CA GLY A 14 3.50 14.10 -8.08
C GLY A 14 2.15 14.31 -7.38
N TRP A 15 1.58 13.24 -6.81
CA TRP A 15 0.34 13.29 -6.03
C TRP A 15 0.38 14.29 -4.87
N ARG A 16 1.57 14.69 -4.40
CA ARG A 16 1.76 15.73 -3.38
C ARG A 16 1.46 17.14 -3.87
N ASN A 17 1.50 17.36 -5.18
CA ASN A 17 1.24 18.64 -5.82
C ASN A 17 -0.22 18.77 -6.29
N GLU A 18 -1.01 17.70 -6.15
CA GLU A 18 -2.44 17.74 -6.42
C GLU A 18 -3.14 18.65 -5.40
N PRO A 19 -4.33 19.21 -5.75
CA PRO A 19 -5.02 20.17 -4.88
C PRO A 19 -5.29 19.67 -3.46
N ASN A 20 -5.46 18.35 -3.27
CA ASN A 20 -5.78 17.71 -1.99
C ASN A 20 -4.79 16.56 -1.70
N PRO A 21 -3.53 16.85 -1.33
CA PRO A 21 -2.50 15.83 -1.16
C PRO A 21 -2.78 14.89 0.03
N ASP A 22 -3.45 15.39 1.08
CA ASP A 22 -3.85 14.58 2.24
C ASP A 22 -4.87 13.50 1.84
N LEU A 23 -5.79 13.81 0.93
CA LEU A 23 -6.76 12.83 0.43
C LEU A 23 -6.07 11.74 -0.39
N CYS A 24 -5.12 12.12 -1.24
CA CYS A 24 -4.29 11.17 -1.98
C CYS A 24 -3.48 10.27 -1.03
N LYS A 25 -2.89 10.85 0.01
CA LYS A 25 -2.16 10.11 1.05
C LYS A 25 -3.04 9.06 1.72
N GLU A 26 -4.21 9.45 2.21
CA GLU A 26 -5.14 8.50 2.86
C GLU A 26 -5.64 7.44 1.88
N PHE A 27 -5.86 7.79 0.61
CA PHE A 27 -6.24 6.82 -0.43
C PHE A 27 -5.16 5.75 -0.64
N PHE A 28 -3.90 6.15 -0.88
CA PHE A 28 -2.81 5.18 -1.07
C PHE A 28 -2.50 4.38 0.19
N ARG A 29 -2.66 4.99 1.37
CA ARG A 29 -2.57 4.28 2.65
C ARG A 29 -3.66 3.21 2.76
N CYS A 30 -4.91 3.51 2.39
CA CYS A 30 -5.97 2.51 2.35
C CYS A 30 -5.61 1.32 1.45
N LEU A 31 -5.00 1.56 0.28
CA LEU A 31 -4.53 0.48 -0.60
C LEU A 31 -3.45 -0.40 0.05
N ALA A 32 -2.66 0.15 0.97
CA ALA A 32 -1.60 -0.58 1.67
C ALA A 32 -2.07 -1.33 2.93
N ILE A 33 -3.30 -1.09 3.42
CA ILE A 33 -3.81 -1.70 4.67
C ILE A 33 -5.11 -2.48 4.49
N CYS A 34 -5.98 -2.11 3.56
CA CYS A 34 -7.31 -2.69 3.38
C CYS A 34 -7.30 -3.88 2.41
N HIS A 35 -6.55 -4.93 2.74
CA HIS A 35 -6.47 -6.16 1.94
C HIS A 35 -6.18 -7.37 2.83
N THR A 36 -6.15 -8.58 2.24
CA THR A 36 -5.72 -9.82 2.91
C THR A 36 -4.37 -10.38 2.43
N VAL A 37 -3.68 -9.66 1.53
CA VAL A 37 -2.36 -10.02 0.99
C VAL A 37 -1.33 -10.32 2.10
N LEU A 38 -0.52 -11.36 1.87
CA LEU A 38 0.60 -11.77 2.70
C LEU A 38 1.94 -11.41 2.03
N PRO A 39 2.84 -10.70 2.73
CA PRO A 39 4.20 -10.48 2.27
C PRO A 39 5.09 -11.66 2.64
N GLU A 40 5.88 -12.16 1.69
CA GLU A 40 6.86 -13.23 1.87
C GLU A 40 8.27 -12.75 1.43
N GLY A 41 9.29 -13.23 2.14
CA GLY A 41 10.70 -12.93 1.84
C GLY A 41 11.29 -11.79 2.69
N ASP A 42 12.39 -11.22 2.21
CA ASP A 42 13.06 -10.11 2.88
C ASP A 42 12.18 -8.85 2.84
N GLU A 43 12.18 -8.08 3.93
CA GLU A 43 11.41 -6.84 4.10
C GLU A 43 12.00 -5.65 3.32
N SER A 44 12.53 -5.93 2.13
CA SER A 44 13.03 -4.94 1.19
C SER A 44 12.10 -4.82 -0.02
N PRO A 45 11.92 -3.61 -0.57
CA PRO A 45 11.08 -3.42 -1.76
C PRO A 45 11.51 -4.27 -2.96
N GLU A 46 12.77 -4.68 -3.06
CA GLU A 46 13.26 -5.42 -4.22
C GLU A 46 13.03 -6.93 -4.13
N LYS A 47 12.97 -7.47 -2.91
CA LYS A 47 12.96 -8.93 -2.68
C LYS A 47 11.63 -9.48 -2.18
N ILE A 48 10.77 -8.61 -1.65
CA ILE A 48 9.47 -9.00 -1.14
C ILE A 48 8.54 -9.50 -2.25
N VAL A 49 7.84 -10.59 -1.96
CA VAL A 49 6.84 -11.21 -2.85
C VAL A 49 5.48 -11.13 -2.16
N TYR A 50 4.45 -10.74 -2.90
CA TYR A 50 3.08 -10.64 -2.38
C TYR A 50 2.25 -11.85 -2.80
N GLN A 51 1.77 -12.61 -1.83
CA GLN A 51 0.78 -13.67 -2.01
C GLN A 51 -0.61 -13.12 -1.75
N ALA A 52 -1.48 -13.18 -2.76
CA ALA A 52 -2.84 -12.69 -2.68
C ALA A 52 -3.81 -13.75 -3.20
N ALA A 53 -5.01 -13.81 -2.61
CA ALA A 53 -6.08 -14.69 -3.07
C ALA A 53 -6.69 -14.22 -4.41
N SER A 54 -6.54 -12.92 -4.73
CA SER A 54 -6.99 -12.32 -5.98
C SER A 54 -5.85 -11.54 -6.66
N PRO A 55 -5.75 -11.57 -8.01
CA PRO A 55 -4.80 -10.74 -8.75
C PRO A 55 -5.05 -9.23 -8.55
N ASP A 56 -6.29 -8.83 -8.27
CA ASP A 56 -6.64 -7.43 -8.06
C ASP A 56 -6.02 -6.90 -6.76
N GLU A 57 -6.11 -7.65 -5.66
CA GLU A 57 -5.47 -7.28 -4.40
C GLU A 57 -3.95 -7.16 -4.55
N ALA A 58 -3.31 -8.10 -5.25
CA ALA A 58 -1.87 -8.03 -5.53
C ALA A 58 -1.51 -6.75 -6.32
N ALA A 59 -2.33 -6.37 -7.30
CA ALA A 59 -2.13 -5.15 -8.07
C ALA A 59 -2.27 -3.88 -7.20
N LEU A 60 -3.26 -3.82 -6.30
CA LEU A 60 -3.47 -2.68 -5.40
C LEU A 60 -2.29 -2.49 -4.43
N VAL A 61 -1.80 -3.56 -3.81
CA VAL A 61 -0.64 -3.49 -2.90
C VAL A 61 0.63 -3.12 -3.66
N THR A 62 0.78 -3.64 -4.88
CA THR A 62 1.89 -3.26 -5.78
C THR A 62 1.80 -1.77 -6.13
N ALA A 63 0.61 -1.25 -6.39
CA ALA A 63 0.41 0.17 -6.66
C ALA A 63 0.78 1.02 -5.44
N ALA A 64 0.27 0.68 -4.25
CA ALA A 64 0.58 1.38 -3.02
C ALA A 64 2.09 1.48 -2.78
N LYS A 65 2.81 0.36 -2.94
CA LYS A 65 4.28 0.31 -2.88
C LYS A 65 4.97 1.28 -3.85
N ASN A 66 4.48 1.38 -5.09
CA ASN A 66 5.04 2.31 -6.09
C ASN A 66 4.76 3.78 -5.78
N PHE A 67 3.67 4.08 -5.07
CA PHE A 67 3.35 5.44 -4.60
C PHE A 67 4.08 5.83 -3.30
N GLY A 68 4.82 4.90 -2.69
CA GLY A 68 5.60 5.12 -1.47
C GLY A 68 5.00 4.51 -0.22
N PHE A 69 3.92 3.73 -0.32
CA PHE A 69 3.27 3.07 0.80
C PHE A 69 3.62 1.58 0.76
N PHE A 70 4.80 1.25 1.27
CA PHE A 70 5.36 -0.08 1.18
C PHE A 70 4.86 -0.97 2.34
N PHE A 71 3.83 -1.78 2.08
CA PHE A 71 3.41 -2.85 2.98
C PHE A 71 4.46 -3.96 3.01
N TYR A 72 5.06 -4.21 4.17
CA TYR A 72 6.20 -5.14 4.28
C TYR A 72 6.04 -6.26 5.29
N ARG A 73 5.12 -6.12 6.25
CA ARG A 73 4.87 -7.16 7.26
C ARG A 73 3.40 -7.18 7.66
N ARG A 74 2.90 -8.36 7.95
CA ARG A 74 1.58 -8.58 8.54
C ARG A 74 1.64 -9.64 9.61
N THR A 75 0.90 -9.42 10.68
CA THR A 75 0.54 -10.42 11.68
C THR A 75 -0.99 -10.53 11.73
N PRO A 76 -1.57 -11.50 12.48
CA PRO A 76 -3.02 -11.59 12.62
C PRO A 76 -3.67 -10.31 13.20
N THR A 77 -2.92 -9.48 13.93
CA THR A 77 -3.43 -8.29 14.63
C THR A 77 -2.81 -6.98 14.15
N MET A 78 -1.78 -7.01 13.30
CA MET A 78 -1.06 -5.80 12.88
C MET A 78 -0.68 -5.82 11.40
N VAL A 79 -0.70 -4.64 10.78
CA VAL A 79 -0.18 -4.35 9.44
C VAL A 79 0.95 -3.34 9.58
N TYR A 80 2.06 -3.57 8.89
CA TYR A 80 3.22 -2.67 8.90
C TYR A 80 3.44 -2.10 7.51
N VAL A 81 3.45 -0.76 7.42
CA VAL A 81 3.64 -0.02 6.18
C VAL A 81 4.78 0.97 6.37
N ARG A 82 5.73 0.95 5.46
CA ARG A 82 6.78 1.95 5.34
C ARG A 82 6.32 3.02 4.38
N GLU A 83 6.09 4.21 4.91
CA GLU A 83 5.66 5.38 4.15
C GLU A 83 6.89 6.21 3.75
N SER A 84 7.29 6.09 2.49
CA SER A 84 8.17 7.03 1.82
C SER A 84 7.32 8.06 1.07
N HIS A 85 7.81 9.30 0.97
CA HIS A 85 7.10 10.43 0.32
C HIS A 85 5.98 11.10 1.14
N THR A 86 5.80 10.81 2.42
CA THR A 86 4.75 11.42 3.26
C THR A 86 5.10 12.77 3.86
N GLU A 87 6.37 13.18 3.80
CA GLU A 87 6.84 14.50 4.21
C GLU A 87 7.64 15.20 3.11
N GLN A 88 7.65 16.54 3.15
CA GLN A 88 8.46 17.38 2.27
C GLN A 88 9.97 17.09 2.40
N MET A 89 10.41 16.52 3.53
CA MET A 89 11.83 16.26 3.84
C MET A 89 12.34 14.87 3.41
N GLY A 90 11.52 14.06 2.71
CA GLY A 90 11.94 12.74 2.25
C GLY A 90 12.23 11.72 3.36
N LYS A 91 11.73 11.95 4.57
CA LYS A 91 11.86 10.98 5.68
C LYS A 91 11.01 9.75 5.39
N ILE A 92 11.59 8.59 5.65
CA ILE A 92 10.93 7.30 5.63
C ILE A 92 10.38 7.07 7.03
N GLN A 93 9.09 6.75 7.15
CA GLN A 93 8.45 6.45 8.42
C GLN A 93 7.86 5.04 8.39
N ASP A 94 8.19 4.23 9.40
CA ASP A 94 7.54 2.94 9.61
C ASP A 94 6.29 3.13 10.46
N MET A 95 5.14 2.75 9.91
CA MET A 95 3.81 2.87 10.52
C MET A 95 3.26 1.47 10.82
N SER A 96 2.70 1.29 12.01
CA SER A 96 2.00 0.06 12.42
C SER A 96 0.52 0.34 12.65
N TYR A 97 -0.33 -0.48 12.06
CA TYR A 97 -1.79 -0.37 12.13
C TYR A 97 -2.36 -1.62 12.79
N GLU A 98 -3.17 -1.44 13.83
CA GLU A 98 -3.86 -2.53 14.51
C GLU A 98 -5.10 -2.97 13.71
N ILE A 99 -5.20 -4.27 13.47
CA ILE A 99 -6.35 -4.89 12.82
C ILE A 99 -7.38 -5.18 13.91
N LEU A 100 -8.41 -4.32 13.98
CA LEU A 100 -9.52 -4.52 14.91
C LEU A 100 -10.48 -5.61 14.44
N ASN A 101 -10.75 -5.64 13.13
CA ASN A 101 -11.61 -6.65 12.53
C ASN A 101 -11.33 -6.75 11.03
N VAL A 102 -11.52 -7.94 10.45
CA VAL A 102 -11.47 -8.17 9.00
C VAL A 102 -12.84 -8.67 8.55
N LEU A 103 -13.52 -7.86 7.75
CA LEU A 103 -14.79 -8.25 7.14
C LEU A 103 -14.50 -8.84 5.78
N GLU A 104 -14.35 -10.17 5.72
CA GLU A 104 -14.00 -10.88 4.50
C GLU A 104 -14.96 -10.57 3.35
N PHE A 105 -14.39 -10.60 2.14
CA PHE A 105 -15.16 -10.42 0.92
C PHE A 105 -16.15 -11.57 0.76
N ASN A 106 -17.42 -11.24 0.55
CA ASN A 106 -18.47 -12.18 0.21
C ASN A 106 -19.19 -11.65 -1.03
N SER A 107 -19.42 -12.50 -2.02
CA SER A 107 -20.10 -12.16 -3.28
C SER A 107 -21.51 -11.59 -3.09
N THR A 108 -22.16 -11.87 -1.95
CA THR A 108 -23.46 -11.29 -1.56
C THR A 108 -23.37 -9.88 -0.96
N ARG A 109 -22.17 -9.41 -0.60
CA ARG A 109 -21.89 -8.07 -0.08
C ARG A 109 -21.21 -7.16 -1.12
N LYS A 110 -21.31 -7.50 -2.40
CA LYS A 110 -20.84 -6.65 -3.50
C LYS A 110 -21.59 -5.32 -3.55
#